data_AF-A0A7S3MF73-F1
#
_entry.id   AF-A0A7S3MF73-F1
#
_cell.length_a   1.000
_cell.length_b   1.000
_cell.length_c   1.000
_cell.angle_alpha   90.00
_cell.angle_beta   90.00
_cell.angle_gamma   90.00
#
_symmetry.space_group_name_H-M   'P 1'
#
loop_
_entity.id
_entity.type
_entity.pdbx_description
1 polymer ?
#
loop_
_entity_poly.entity_id
_entity_poly.type
_entity_poly.pdbx_seq_one_letter_code
_entity_poly.pdbx_strand_id
1 'polypeptide(L)'
;AEQLQQRQSSRALVVSGLQTLVGLENPDEQVIGGWVNSLAQASQSPSDLSESSALAVLSLVETITTAAAGTSAVSSGTIAGLLNAVNSVAVASKTSAMRRRLSDRRHRRLSTENADGAATVTATRDVLNSVGALLAQSMLPDQAAAQFTQGELRMSVQVLGGSGEQGLSVGIPQTGLEQALGVSASEVKVPASEQKVSVVATSVRAEHFQYLGQDLLSNPLQLFASAQLCAAPPCYVDVVLQNSATTDFAHLNQNADVVE
;
A
#
# COMPACT_ATOMS: atom_id res chain seq x y z
N ALA A 1 -9.49 15.72 24.31
CA ALA A 1 -9.29 14.26 24.29
C ALA A 1 -10.62 13.53 24.21
N GLU A 2 -11.58 13.86 25.08
CA GLU A 2 -12.90 13.23 25.14
C GLU A 2 -13.70 13.25 23.82
N GLN A 3 -13.79 14.40 23.14
CA GLN A 3 -14.48 14.49 21.83
C GLN A 3 -13.83 13.65 20.72
N LEU A 4 -12.53 13.39 20.79
CA LEU A 4 -11.84 12.53 19.82
C LEU A 4 -12.14 11.06 20.13
N GLN A 5 -12.08 10.68 21.40
CA GLN A 5 -12.38 9.32 21.85
C GLN A 5 -13.84 8.95 21.54
N GLN A 6 -14.78 9.87 21.72
CA GLN A 6 -16.18 9.67 21.36
C GLN A 6 -16.35 9.45 19.85
N ARG A 7 -15.65 10.23 19.01
CA ARG A 7 -15.65 10.04 17.55
C ARG A 7 -15.05 8.69 17.15
N GLN A 8 -13.94 8.30 17.77
CA GLN A 8 -13.32 7.00 17.53
C GLN A 8 -14.21 5.83 17.93
N SER A 9 -14.88 5.92 19.08
CA SER A 9 -15.84 4.92 19.53
C SER A 9 -17.05 4.83 18.60
N SER A 10 -17.61 5.97 18.19
CA SER A 10 -18.71 6.00 17.23
C SER A 10 -18.29 5.38 15.89
N ARG A 11 -17.07 5.67 15.44
CA ARG A 11 -16.56 5.11 14.19
C ARG A 11 -16.32 3.61 14.27
N ALA A 12 -15.81 3.11 15.39
CA ALA A 12 -15.62 1.68 15.62
C ALA A 12 -16.96 0.91 15.55
N LEU A 13 -18.05 1.49 16.09
CA LEU A 13 -19.39 0.90 15.98
C LEU A 13 -19.88 0.84 14.51
N VAL A 14 -19.64 1.89 13.72
CA VAL A 14 -19.97 1.89 12.29
C VAL A 14 -19.20 0.79 11.56
N VAL A 15 -17.90 0.67 11.78
CA VAL A 15 -17.06 -0.36 11.13
C VAL A 15 -17.52 -1.77 11.54
N SER A 16 -17.85 -1.99 12.82
CA SER A 16 -18.38 -3.27 13.30
C SER A 16 -19.75 -3.60 12.69
N GLY A 17 -20.62 -2.60 12.53
CA GLY A 17 -21.88 -2.76 11.81
C GLY A 17 -21.66 -3.19 10.34
N LEU A 18 -20.69 -2.58 9.66
CA LEU A 18 -20.32 -2.96 8.29
C LEU A 18 -19.78 -4.40 8.22
N GLN A 19 -18.94 -4.83 9.17
CA GLN A 19 -18.49 -6.23 9.26
C GLN A 19 -19.65 -7.21 9.36
N THR A 20 -20.67 -6.85 10.13
CA THR A 20 -21.87 -7.69 10.27
C THR A 20 -22.66 -7.74 8.96
N LEU A 21 -22.84 -6.61 8.27
CA LEU A 21 -23.53 -6.57 6.97
C LEU A 21 -22.81 -7.40 5.91
N VAL A 22 -21.49 -7.25 5.78
CA VAL A 22 -20.66 -8.03 4.84
C VAL A 22 -20.77 -9.54 5.12
N GLY A 23 -20.92 -9.94 6.38
CA GLY A 23 -21.08 -11.35 6.76
C GLY A 23 -22.50 -11.93 6.55
N LEU A 24 -23.52 -11.09 6.36
CA LEU A 24 -24.92 -11.52 6.23
C LEU A 24 -25.44 -11.47 4.78
N GLU A 25 -24.88 -10.59 3.96
CA GLU A 25 -25.34 -10.37 2.59
C GLU A 25 -24.59 -11.27 1.59
N ASN A 26 -25.30 -11.74 0.56
CA ASN A 26 -24.67 -12.50 -0.52
C ASN A 26 -23.92 -11.55 -1.45
N PRO A 27 -22.64 -11.81 -1.78
CA PRO A 27 -21.87 -10.93 -2.62
C PRO A 27 -22.34 -11.00 -4.07
N ASP A 28 -22.95 -9.93 -4.55
CA ASP A 28 -23.10 -9.60 -5.96
C ASP A 28 -22.42 -8.26 -6.28
N GLU A 29 -22.34 -7.89 -7.55
CA GLU A 29 -21.67 -6.65 -7.99
C GLU A 29 -22.23 -5.39 -7.30
N GLN A 30 -23.56 -5.31 -7.14
CA GLN A 30 -24.23 -4.16 -6.54
C GLN A 30 -23.98 -4.11 -5.03
N VAL A 31 -24.08 -5.25 -4.35
CA VAL A 31 -23.82 -5.40 -2.92
C VAL A 31 -22.37 -5.04 -2.61
N ILE A 32 -21.41 -5.54 -3.38
CA ILE A 32 -19.99 -5.20 -3.24
C ILE A 32 -19.77 -3.69 -3.41
N GLY A 33 -20.36 -3.09 -4.45
CA GLY A 33 -20.29 -1.63 -4.63
C GLY A 33 -20.84 -0.85 -3.44
N GLY A 34 -21.94 -1.33 -2.85
CA GLY A 34 -22.54 -0.77 -1.63
C GLY A 34 -21.63 -0.88 -0.41
N TRP A 35 -21.00 -2.04 -0.19
CA TRP A 35 -20.03 -2.26 0.89
C TRP A 35 -18.83 -1.33 0.75
N VAL A 36 -18.27 -1.21 -0.45
CA VAL A 36 -17.10 -0.38 -0.74
C VAL A 36 -17.42 1.09 -0.49
N ASN A 37 -18.56 1.58 -0.97
CA ASN A 37 -18.99 2.95 -0.72
C ASN A 37 -19.17 3.23 0.78
N SER A 38 -19.80 2.30 1.50
CA SER A 38 -20.01 2.42 2.95
C SER A 38 -18.68 2.40 3.71
N LEU A 39 -17.73 1.56 3.28
CA LEU A 39 -16.39 1.48 3.85
C LEU A 39 -15.57 2.75 3.57
N ALA A 40 -15.66 3.30 2.36
CA ALA A 40 -15.02 4.56 2.00
C ALA A 40 -15.57 5.72 2.84
N GLN A 41 -16.89 5.78 3.06
CA GLN A 41 -17.51 6.78 3.95
C GLN A 41 -17.10 6.59 5.41
N ALA A 42 -17.02 5.35 5.89
CA ALA A 42 -16.57 5.06 7.25
C ALA A 42 -15.09 5.46 7.44
N SER A 43 -14.24 5.26 6.45
CA SER A 43 -12.81 5.54 6.52
C SER A 43 -12.43 6.97 6.09
N GLN A 44 -13.37 7.80 5.63
CA GLN A 44 -13.08 9.14 5.10
C GLN A 44 -12.39 10.09 6.10
N SER A 45 -12.57 9.87 7.40
CA SER A 45 -11.94 10.64 8.47
C SER A 45 -10.86 9.80 9.18
N PRO A 46 -9.62 9.75 8.67
CA PRO A 46 -8.52 8.99 9.28
C PRO A 46 -8.30 9.28 10.77
N SER A 47 -8.49 10.53 11.21
CA SER A 47 -8.32 10.92 12.61
C SER A 47 -9.30 10.23 13.56
N ASP A 48 -10.47 9.84 13.03
CA ASP A 48 -11.54 9.19 13.77
C ASP A 48 -11.38 7.67 13.78
N LEU A 49 -10.38 7.12 13.09
CA LEU A 49 -10.03 5.71 13.20
C LEU A 49 -9.14 5.50 14.42
N SER A 50 -9.57 4.63 15.33
CA SER A 50 -8.66 3.97 16.28
C SER A 50 -7.83 2.91 15.54
N GLU A 51 -6.73 2.48 16.14
CA GLU A 51 -5.90 1.38 15.61
C GLU A 51 -6.70 0.08 15.42
N SER A 52 -7.54 -0.28 16.39
CA SER A 52 -8.44 -1.44 16.26
C SER A 52 -9.43 -1.30 15.10
N SER A 53 -10.03 -0.12 14.93
CA SER A 53 -10.93 0.12 13.80
C SER A 53 -10.20 0.17 12.46
N ALA A 54 -8.93 0.60 12.44
CA ALA A 54 -8.10 0.60 11.26
C ALA A 54 -7.76 -0.83 10.79
N LEU A 55 -7.40 -1.73 11.71
CA LEU A 55 -7.23 -3.15 11.41
C LEU A 55 -8.53 -3.80 10.94
N ALA A 56 -9.66 -3.46 11.58
CA ALA A 56 -10.99 -3.92 11.15
C ALA A 56 -11.34 -3.45 9.72
N VAL A 57 -10.99 -2.21 9.37
CA VAL A 57 -11.15 -1.69 8.00
C VAL A 57 -10.29 -2.49 7.02
N LEU A 58 -9.01 -2.77 7.33
CA LEU A 58 -8.15 -3.57 6.45
C LEU A 58 -8.69 -4.99 6.24
N SER A 59 -9.17 -5.63 7.31
CA SER A 59 -9.81 -6.96 7.24
C SER A 59 -11.10 -6.94 6.41
N LEU A 60 -11.89 -5.86 6.49
CA LEU A 60 -13.04 -5.65 5.62
C LEU A 60 -12.63 -5.49 4.15
N VAL A 61 -11.59 -4.71 3.86
CA VAL A 61 -11.07 -4.56 2.49
C VAL A 61 -10.67 -5.93 1.94
N GLU A 62 -9.95 -6.74 2.71
CA GLU A 62 -9.56 -8.10 2.31
C GLU A 62 -10.76 -9.01 2.04
N THR A 63 -11.76 -8.99 2.94
CA THR A 63 -13.00 -9.77 2.79
C THR A 63 -13.75 -9.37 1.52
N ILE A 64 -13.93 -8.07 1.29
CA ILE A 64 -14.60 -7.52 0.11
C ILE A 64 -13.80 -7.86 -1.15
N THR A 65 -12.47 -7.77 -1.10
CA THR A 65 -11.59 -8.11 -2.24
C THR A 65 -11.72 -9.58 -2.61
N THR A 66 -11.77 -10.46 -1.61
CA THR A 66 -11.97 -11.91 -1.80
C THR A 66 -13.35 -12.21 -2.39
N ALA A 67 -14.40 -11.55 -1.90
CA ALA A 67 -15.74 -11.68 -2.45
C ALA A 67 -15.81 -11.18 -3.91
N ALA A 68 -15.17 -10.05 -4.19
CA ALA A 68 -15.12 -9.45 -5.52
C ALA A 68 -14.34 -10.30 -6.53
N ALA A 69 -13.31 -11.03 -6.11
CA ALA A 69 -12.59 -11.99 -6.96
C ALA A 69 -13.48 -13.14 -7.45
N GLY A 70 -14.56 -13.45 -6.71
CA GLY A 70 -15.57 -14.43 -7.12
C GLY A 70 -16.58 -13.91 -8.15
N THR A 71 -16.56 -12.61 -8.45
CA THR A 71 -17.47 -11.97 -9.41
C THR A 71 -16.78 -11.70 -10.74
N SER A 72 -17.52 -11.76 -11.85
CA SER A 72 -16.98 -11.70 -13.22
C SER A 72 -16.53 -10.30 -13.67
N ALA A 73 -16.88 -9.25 -12.94
CA ALA A 73 -16.43 -7.89 -13.24
C ALA A 73 -16.38 -7.05 -11.96
N VAL A 74 -15.21 -6.47 -11.67
CA VAL A 74 -15.05 -5.49 -10.61
C VAL A 74 -14.89 -4.12 -11.24
N SER A 75 -15.79 -3.19 -10.89
CA SER A 75 -15.71 -1.83 -11.40
C SER A 75 -14.43 -1.12 -10.93
N SER A 76 -13.89 -0.22 -11.75
CA SER A 76 -12.75 0.63 -11.35
C SER A 76 -13.06 1.48 -10.13
N GLY A 77 -14.33 1.88 -9.96
CA GLY A 77 -14.82 2.60 -8.79
C GLY A 77 -14.70 1.78 -7.50
N THR A 78 -14.97 0.48 -7.56
CA THR A 78 -14.79 -0.45 -6.43
C THR A 78 -13.32 -0.48 -6.00
N ILE A 79 -12.40 -0.66 -6.95
CA ILE A 79 -10.96 -0.73 -6.66
C ILE A 79 -10.46 0.60 -6.07
N ALA A 80 -10.88 1.73 -6.66
CA ALA A 80 -10.53 3.06 -6.14
C ALA A 80 -11.06 3.27 -4.71
N GLY A 81 -12.29 2.83 -4.41
CA GLY A 81 -12.88 2.91 -3.07
C GLY A 81 -12.11 2.09 -2.03
N LEU A 82 -11.71 0.87 -2.38
CA LEU A 82 -10.87 0.01 -1.53
C LEU A 82 -9.51 0.67 -1.25
N LEU A 83 -8.83 1.15 -2.30
CA LEU A 83 -7.54 1.84 -2.15
C LEU A 83 -7.63 3.13 -1.33
N ASN A 84 -8.73 3.87 -1.45
CA ASN A 84 -8.99 5.04 -0.61
C ASN A 84 -9.13 4.66 0.87
N ALA A 85 -9.84 3.57 1.18
CA ALA A 85 -9.98 3.08 2.55
C ALA A 85 -8.62 2.64 3.13
N VAL A 86 -7.81 1.92 2.34
CA VAL A 86 -6.45 1.51 2.74
C VAL A 86 -5.55 2.74 2.97
N ASN A 87 -5.61 3.74 2.10
CA ASN A 87 -4.87 4.99 2.28
C ASN A 87 -5.31 5.73 3.54
N SER A 88 -6.61 5.78 3.84
CA SER A 88 -7.12 6.38 5.08
C SER A 88 -6.59 5.66 6.33
N VAL A 89 -6.51 4.33 6.30
CA VAL A 89 -5.89 3.55 7.38
C VAL A 89 -4.41 3.89 7.54
N ALA A 90 -3.67 3.98 6.43
CA ALA A 90 -2.27 4.40 6.48
C ALA A 90 -2.13 5.79 7.14
N VAL A 91 -2.91 6.79 6.70
CA VAL A 91 -2.91 8.14 7.31
C VAL A 91 -3.23 8.08 8.81
N ALA A 92 -4.22 7.26 9.22
CA ALA A 92 -4.62 7.09 10.61
C ALA A 92 -3.50 6.47 11.46
N SER A 93 -2.81 5.46 10.93
CA SER A 93 -1.68 4.78 11.57
C SER A 93 -0.54 5.76 11.84
N LYS A 94 -0.10 6.49 10.80
CA LYS A 94 0.94 7.54 10.92
C LYS A 94 0.58 8.60 11.95
N THR A 95 -0.65 9.10 11.91
CA THR A 95 -1.12 10.13 12.86
C THR A 95 -1.13 9.60 14.29
N SER A 96 -1.52 8.33 14.48
CA SER A 96 -1.53 7.68 15.79
C SER A 96 -0.13 7.44 16.32
N ALA A 97 0.81 6.97 15.49
CA ALA A 97 2.22 6.85 15.84
C ALA A 97 2.84 8.21 16.22
N MET A 98 2.53 9.28 15.48
CA MET A 98 2.99 10.63 15.81
C MET A 98 2.43 11.11 17.16
N ARG A 99 1.13 10.88 17.45
CA ARG A 99 0.52 11.23 18.73
C ARG A 99 1.18 10.49 19.90
N ARG A 100 1.43 9.18 19.74
CA ARG A 100 2.14 8.37 20.75
C ARG A 100 3.54 8.91 21.04
N ARG A 101 4.31 9.24 19.99
CA ARG A 101 5.64 9.85 20.14
C ARG A 101 5.60 11.16 20.94
N LEU A 102 4.61 12.01 20.69
CA LEU A 102 4.44 13.26 21.41
C LEU A 102 4.04 13.04 22.88
N SER A 103 3.24 12.01 23.19
CA SER A 103 2.92 11.65 24.57
C SER A 103 4.09 11.01 25.31
N ASP A 104 4.85 10.13 24.67
CA ASP A 104 6.01 9.45 25.27
C ASP A 104 7.12 10.43 25.61
N ARG A 105 7.40 11.40 24.72
CA ARG A 105 8.34 12.50 24.99
C ARG A 105 7.94 13.31 26.22
N ARG A 106 6.63 13.47 26.49
CA ARG A 106 6.13 14.17 27.68
C ARG A 106 6.21 13.31 28.95
N HIS A 107 6.10 12.00 28.83
CA HIS A 107 5.97 11.12 29.99
C HIS A 107 7.22 10.31 30.34
N ARG A 108 8.33 10.41 29.59
CA ARG A 108 9.60 9.68 29.85
C ARG A 108 9.37 8.19 30.18
N ARG A 109 8.35 7.59 29.58
CA ARG A 109 8.09 6.16 29.71
C ARG A 109 8.86 5.45 28.60
N LEU A 110 9.62 4.43 28.98
CA LEU A 110 10.15 3.43 28.07
C LEU A 110 8.98 2.55 27.63
N SER A 111 8.33 2.94 26.53
CA SER A 111 7.15 2.23 26.00
C SER A 111 7.61 1.03 25.15
N THR A 112 7.10 -0.15 25.48
CA THR A 112 7.37 -1.44 24.84
C THR A 112 6.45 -1.71 23.62
N GLU A 113 6.02 -0.65 22.91
CA GLU A 113 4.79 -0.65 22.09
C GLU A 113 5.01 -0.45 20.57
N ASN A 114 6.04 -1.09 19.99
CA ASN A 114 6.31 -1.03 18.54
C ASN A 114 5.61 -2.12 17.71
N ALA A 115 4.91 -3.07 18.35
CA ALA A 115 4.31 -4.22 17.66
C ALA A 115 3.08 -3.86 16.80
N ASP A 116 2.22 -2.97 17.29
CA ASP A 116 0.93 -2.69 16.64
C ASP A 116 1.08 -1.88 15.34
N GLY A 117 2.08 -1.00 15.27
CA GLY A 117 2.44 -0.29 14.05
C GLY A 117 2.95 -1.24 12.96
N ALA A 118 3.79 -2.21 13.34
CA ALA A 118 4.28 -3.24 12.43
C ALA A 118 3.16 -4.12 11.88
N ALA A 119 2.19 -4.50 12.73
CA ALA A 119 1.03 -5.28 12.33
C ALA A 119 0.17 -4.53 11.30
N THR A 120 -0.12 -3.25 11.55
CA THR A 120 -0.93 -2.42 10.63
C THR A 120 -0.25 -2.25 9.27
N VAL A 121 1.07 -2.04 9.25
CA VAL A 121 1.83 -1.90 8.00
C VAL A 121 1.89 -3.21 7.22
N THR A 122 2.06 -4.33 7.91
CA THR A 122 2.03 -5.67 7.29
C THR A 122 0.66 -5.95 6.68
N ALA A 123 -0.42 -5.73 7.45
CA ALA A 123 -1.78 -5.88 6.95
C ALA A 123 -2.08 -4.94 5.75
N THR A 124 -1.57 -3.71 5.77
CA THR A 124 -1.70 -2.76 4.65
C THR A 124 -1.05 -3.32 3.38
N ARG A 125 0.14 -3.90 3.50
CA ARG A 125 0.87 -4.52 2.37
C ARG A 125 0.13 -5.73 1.81
N ASP A 126 -0.35 -6.60 2.69
CA ASP A 126 -1.08 -7.81 2.29
C ASP A 126 -2.39 -7.44 1.57
N VAL A 127 -3.11 -6.44 2.08
CA VAL A 127 -4.32 -5.92 1.44
C VAL A 127 -4.02 -5.28 0.09
N LEU A 128 -2.96 -4.47 -0.03
CA LEU A 128 -2.56 -3.90 -1.32
C LEU A 128 -2.22 -4.98 -2.34
N ASN A 129 -1.58 -6.07 -1.90
CA ASN A 129 -1.32 -7.21 -2.75
C ASN A 129 -2.62 -7.86 -3.23
N SER A 130 -3.56 -8.15 -2.32
CA SER A 130 -4.87 -8.72 -2.67
C SER A 130 -5.65 -7.84 -3.64
N VAL A 131 -5.68 -6.52 -3.43
CA VAL A 131 -6.32 -5.55 -4.33
C VAL A 131 -5.62 -5.52 -5.69
N GLY A 132 -4.29 -5.56 -5.71
CA GLY A 132 -3.51 -5.62 -6.94
C GLY A 132 -3.77 -6.90 -7.73
N ALA A 133 -3.86 -8.05 -7.05
CA ALA A 133 -4.21 -9.33 -7.65
C ALA A 133 -5.64 -9.31 -8.24
N LEU A 134 -6.61 -8.72 -7.53
CA LEU A 134 -7.97 -8.53 -8.03
C LEU A 134 -7.98 -7.67 -9.29
N LEU A 135 -7.26 -6.55 -9.29
CA LEU A 135 -7.15 -5.69 -10.46
C LEU A 135 -6.53 -6.43 -11.65
N ALA A 136 -5.48 -7.20 -11.42
CA ALA A 136 -4.82 -7.97 -12.46
C ALA A 136 -5.75 -8.98 -13.16
N GLN A 137 -6.79 -9.49 -12.48
CA GLN A 137 -7.79 -10.37 -13.11
C GLN A 137 -8.62 -9.66 -14.17
N SER A 138 -8.84 -8.35 -14.02
CA SER A 138 -9.57 -7.50 -14.97
C SER A 138 -8.70 -6.93 -16.10
N MET A 139 -7.39 -7.12 -16.03
CA MET A 139 -6.43 -6.61 -17.01
C MET A 139 -6.13 -7.62 -18.10
N LEU A 140 -5.97 -7.12 -19.33
CA LEU A 140 -5.47 -7.92 -20.45
C LEU A 140 -3.94 -8.00 -20.41
N PRO A 141 -3.33 -9.10 -20.90
CA PRO A 141 -1.88 -9.15 -21.10
C PRO A 141 -1.39 -8.00 -21.98
N ASP A 142 -0.23 -7.46 -21.64
CA ASP A 142 0.46 -6.36 -22.33
C ASP A 142 -0.31 -5.03 -22.36
N GLN A 143 -1.38 -4.93 -21.57
CA GLN A 143 -2.03 -3.65 -21.28
C GLN A 143 -1.07 -2.75 -20.48
N ALA A 144 -1.13 -1.44 -20.75
CA ALA A 144 -0.42 -0.45 -19.96
C ALA A 144 -0.71 -0.63 -18.46
N ALA A 145 0.32 -0.48 -17.63
CA ALA A 145 0.20 -0.69 -16.19
C ALA A 145 -0.88 0.22 -15.59
N ALA A 146 -1.75 -0.36 -14.76
CA ALA A 146 -2.72 0.39 -13.99
C ALA A 146 -2.02 1.01 -12.78
N GLN A 147 -2.06 2.34 -12.70
CA GLN A 147 -1.28 3.11 -11.75
C GLN A 147 -2.18 3.85 -10.76
N PHE A 148 -1.84 3.74 -9.48
CA PHE A 148 -2.54 4.43 -8.40
C PHE A 148 -1.53 5.20 -7.56
N THR A 149 -1.77 6.50 -7.42
CA THR A 149 -1.01 7.38 -6.53
C THR A 149 -1.94 7.91 -5.47
N GLN A 150 -1.62 7.59 -4.23
CA GLN A 150 -2.32 8.10 -3.05
C GLN A 150 -1.32 8.79 -2.13
N GLY A 151 -1.83 9.51 -1.14
CA GLY A 151 -1.00 10.30 -0.24
C GLY A 151 0.08 9.46 0.45
N GLU A 152 -0.29 8.28 0.96
CA GLU A 152 0.58 7.43 1.78
C GLU A 152 1.07 6.15 1.08
N LEU A 153 0.47 5.80 -0.06
CA LEU A 153 0.76 4.57 -0.80
C LEU A 153 0.73 4.78 -2.31
N ARG A 154 1.44 3.89 -3.01
CA ARG A 154 1.50 3.84 -4.47
C ARG A 154 1.41 2.41 -4.92
N MET A 155 0.73 2.17 -6.03
CA MET A 155 0.59 0.84 -6.60
C MET A 155 0.64 0.90 -8.12
N SER A 156 1.33 -0.05 -8.71
CA SER A 156 1.37 -0.32 -10.15
C SER A 156 1.03 -1.78 -10.35
N VAL A 157 0.09 -2.06 -11.24
CA VAL A 157 -0.30 -3.43 -11.61
C VAL A 157 -0.12 -3.59 -13.10
N GLN A 158 0.60 -4.62 -13.51
CA GLN A 158 0.83 -4.94 -14.91
C GLN A 158 0.65 -6.44 -15.13
N VAL A 159 0.05 -6.81 -16.25
CA VAL A 159 -0.10 -8.21 -16.67
C VAL A 159 0.69 -8.40 -17.95
N LEU A 160 1.60 -9.37 -17.95
CA LEU A 160 2.50 -9.64 -19.06
C LEU A 160 1.97 -10.77 -19.93
N GLY A 161 2.09 -10.61 -21.24
CA GLY A 161 2.01 -11.69 -22.20
C GLY A 161 3.35 -12.42 -22.30
N GLY A 162 3.31 -13.75 -22.38
CA GLY A 162 4.50 -14.61 -22.39
C GLY A 162 5.36 -14.57 -23.67
N SER A 163 5.33 -13.47 -24.43
CA SER A 163 5.96 -13.38 -25.76
C SER A 163 6.99 -12.25 -25.91
N GLY A 164 7.28 -11.50 -24.84
CA GLY A 164 8.21 -10.36 -24.92
C GLY A 164 9.66 -10.78 -24.65
N GLU A 165 10.55 -10.70 -25.64
CA GLU A 165 12.02 -10.80 -25.44
C GLU A 165 12.58 -9.59 -24.66
N GLN A 166 11.82 -8.51 -24.52
CA GLN A 166 12.22 -7.32 -23.79
C GLN A 166 11.93 -7.49 -22.29
N GLY A 167 12.96 -7.25 -21.47
CA GLY A 167 12.81 -7.21 -20.02
C GLY A 167 11.66 -6.29 -19.60
N LEU A 168 10.94 -6.71 -18.57
CA LEU A 168 9.88 -5.95 -17.95
C LEU A 168 10.51 -4.83 -17.12
N SER A 169 9.94 -3.63 -17.15
CA SER A 169 10.15 -2.69 -16.05
C SER A 169 8.84 -2.23 -15.42
N VAL A 170 8.66 -2.52 -14.13
CA VAL A 170 7.52 -2.06 -13.35
C VAL A 170 7.95 -0.88 -12.49
N GLY A 171 7.49 0.30 -12.89
CA GLY A 171 7.70 1.54 -12.15
C GLY A 171 6.64 1.76 -11.07
N ILE A 172 7.06 2.35 -9.95
CA ILE A 172 6.15 2.97 -8.99
C ILE A 172 5.70 4.32 -9.57
N PRO A 173 4.39 4.58 -9.65
CA PRO A 173 3.91 5.80 -10.26
C PRO A 173 4.32 7.03 -9.44
N GLN A 174 4.61 8.12 -10.14
CA GLN A 174 4.99 9.38 -9.52
C GLN A 174 3.83 10.36 -9.54
N THR A 175 3.82 11.26 -8.57
CA THR A 175 2.93 12.42 -8.60
C THR A 175 3.39 13.44 -9.65
N GLY A 176 2.48 14.26 -10.17
CA GLY A 176 2.84 15.31 -11.12
C GLY A 176 3.86 16.31 -10.57
N LEU A 177 3.87 16.53 -9.24
CA LEU A 177 4.85 17.38 -8.57
C LEU A 177 6.25 16.75 -8.60
N GLU A 178 6.37 15.44 -8.34
CA GLU A 178 7.66 14.74 -8.39
C GLU A 178 8.24 14.72 -9.80
N GLN A 179 7.39 14.50 -10.80
CA GLN A 179 7.79 14.58 -12.21
C GLN A 179 8.28 16.00 -12.55
N ALA A 180 7.56 17.04 -12.12
CA ALA A 180 7.95 18.43 -12.33
C ALA A 180 9.26 18.80 -11.62
N LEU A 181 9.56 18.16 -10.49
CA LEU A 181 10.80 18.33 -9.75
C LEU A 181 11.96 17.45 -10.26
N GLY A 182 11.75 16.66 -11.32
CA GLY A 182 12.78 15.79 -11.90
C GLY A 182 13.20 14.65 -10.98
N VAL A 183 12.34 14.23 -10.04
CA VAL A 183 12.62 13.13 -9.13
C VAL A 183 12.62 11.83 -9.93
N SER A 184 13.60 10.95 -9.72
CA SER A 184 13.63 9.63 -10.37
C SER A 184 12.57 8.69 -9.78
N ALA A 185 11.89 7.92 -10.62
CA ALA A 185 10.92 6.94 -10.17
C ALA A 185 11.63 5.71 -9.58
N SER A 186 11.05 5.10 -8.54
CA SER A 186 11.43 3.75 -8.16
C SER A 186 10.95 2.77 -9.23
N GLU A 187 11.79 1.85 -9.65
CA GLU A 187 11.51 0.92 -10.75
C GLU A 187 12.15 -0.42 -10.47
N VAL A 188 11.46 -1.50 -10.82
CA VAL A 188 12.02 -2.85 -10.85
C VAL A 188 12.09 -3.33 -12.29
N LYS A 189 13.29 -3.63 -12.76
CA LYS A 189 13.51 -4.29 -14.03
C LYS A 189 13.68 -5.79 -13.81
N VAL A 190 12.81 -6.55 -14.45
CA VAL A 190 12.73 -7.99 -14.35
C VAL A 190 13.00 -8.59 -15.73
N PRO A 191 13.74 -9.71 -15.83
CA PRO A 191 13.93 -10.39 -17.10
C PRO A 191 12.60 -10.84 -17.70
N ALA A 192 12.59 -11.07 -19.01
CA ALA A 192 11.43 -11.63 -19.69
C ALA A 192 11.02 -13.00 -19.10
N SER A 193 9.71 -13.20 -18.94
CA SER A 193 9.11 -14.49 -18.60
C SER A 193 8.30 -15.01 -19.79
N GLU A 194 8.42 -16.30 -20.09
CA GLU A 194 7.62 -16.98 -21.12
C GLU A 194 6.18 -17.25 -20.65
N GLN A 195 5.89 -17.03 -19.37
CA GLN A 195 4.57 -17.26 -18.79
C GLN A 195 3.78 -15.97 -18.68
N LYS A 196 2.44 -16.08 -18.70
CA LYS A 196 1.58 -14.98 -18.29
C LYS A 196 1.80 -14.71 -16.81
N VAL A 197 2.38 -13.56 -16.48
CA VAL A 197 2.63 -13.15 -15.09
C VAL A 197 1.95 -11.82 -14.81
N SER A 198 1.20 -11.74 -13.71
CA SER A 198 0.81 -10.45 -13.15
C SER A 198 1.84 -10.00 -12.12
N VAL A 199 2.23 -8.74 -12.22
CA VAL A 199 3.20 -8.10 -11.34
C VAL A 199 2.52 -6.92 -10.67
N VAL A 200 2.55 -6.92 -9.35
CA VAL A 200 2.02 -5.87 -8.48
C VAL A 200 3.20 -5.25 -7.76
N ALA A 201 3.53 -4.01 -8.10
CA ALA A 201 4.53 -3.23 -7.39
C ALA A 201 3.84 -2.23 -6.48
N THR A 202 4.13 -2.29 -5.18
CA THR A 202 3.57 -1.37 -4.18
C THR A 202 4.68 -0.65 -3.45
N SER A 203 4.42 0.59 -3.06
CA SER A 203 5.29 1.35 -2.18
C SER A 203 4.44 2.04 -1.12
N VAL A 204 4.90 1.92 0.13
CA VAL A 204 4.31 2.59 1.29
C VAL A 204 5.35 3.58 1.79
N ARG A 205 4.89 4.75 2.23
CA ARG A 205 5.76 5.79 2.79
C ARG A 205 6.67 5.27 3.91
N ALA A 206 7.94 5.68 3.87
CA ALA A 206 8.96 5.33 4.85
C ALA A 206 8.55 5.66 6.30
N GLU A 207 7.77 6.71 6.50
CA GLU A 207 7.31 7.16 7.81
C GLU A 207 6.43 6.14 8.56
N HIS A 208 5.86 5.16 7.86
CA HIS A 208 5.12 4.07 8.50
C HIS A 208 6.05 3.05 9.17
N PHE A 209 7.33 3.04 8.82
CA PHE A 209 8.34 2.10 9.32
C PHE A 209 9.11 2.61 10.54
N GLN A 210 8.61 3.69 11.13
CA GLN A 210 9.16 4.33 12.31
C GLN A 210 9.37 3.40 13.52
N TYR A 211 8.65 2.27 13.56
CA TYR A 211 8.79 1.22 14.59
C TYR A 211 10.13 0.48 14.50
N LEU A 212 10.84 0.55 13.37
CA LEU A 212 12.17 -0.04 13.18
C LEU A 212 13.27 0.70 13.95
N GLY A 213 12.97 1.88 14.51
CA GLY A 213 13.95 2.69 15.23
C GLY A 213 15.01 3.35 14.34
N GLN A 214 14.87 3.26 13.02
CA GLN A 214 15.73 3.90 12.02
C GLN A 214 14.87 4.60 10.98
N ASP A 215 15.32 5.76 10.51
CA ASP A 215 14.69 6.45 9.39
C ASP A 215 15.14 5.80 8.08
N LEU A 216 14.18 5.33 7.28
CA LEU A 216 14.49 4.71 5.99
C LEU A 216 14.85 5.79 4.97
N LEU A 217 15.95 5.57 4.25
CA LEU A 217 16.46 6.47 3.20
C LEU A 217 15.63 6.42 1.90
N SER A 218 14.76 5.42 1.74
CA SER A 218 13.84 5.28 0.62
C SER A 218 12.50 4.73 1.10
N ASN A 219 11.44 4.95 0.32
CA ASN A 219 10.17 4.28 0.56
C ASN A 219 10.34 2.78 0.24
N PRO A 220 9.96 1.87 1.15
CA PRO A 220 10.00 0.44 0.86
C PRO A 220 9.21 0.11 -0.39
N LEU A 221 9.80 -0.76 -1.20
CA LEU A 221 9.22 -1.32 -2.41
C LEU A 221 8.90 -2.78 -2.16
N GLN A 222 7.68 -3.20 -2.52
CA GLN A 222 7.29 -4.58 -2.50
C GLN A 222 6.83 -4.99 -3.89
N LEU A 223 7.35 -6.12 -4.35
CA LEU A 223 6.98 -6.73 -5.62
C LEU A 223 6.30 -8.05 -5.33
N PHE A 224 5.09 -8.21 -5.87
CA PHE A 224 4.40 -9.49 -5.91
C PHE A 224 4.25 -9.93 -7.36
N ALA A 225 4.52 -11.21 -7.61
CA ALA A 225 4.37 -11.81 -8.91
C ALA A 225 3.50 -13.06 -8.78
N SER A 226 2.53 -13.24 -9.68
CA SER A 226 1.64 -14.43 -9.65
C SER A 226 2.35 -15.73 -10.01
N ALA A 227 3.52 -15.64 -10.63
CA ALA A 227 4.31 -16.77 -11.10
C ALA A 227 5.80 -16.38 -11.09
N GLN A 228 6.66 -17.34 -11.44
CA GLN A 228 8.09 -17.11 -11.47
C GLN A 228 8.46 -16.07 -12.54
N LEU A 229 9.18 -15.04 -12.12
CA LEU A 229 9.57 -13.91 -12.95
C LEU A 229 10.63 -14.27 -14.01
N CYS A 230 11.35 -15.37 -13.82
CA CYS A 230 12.46 -15.78 -14.68
C CYS A 230 12.26 -17.23 -15.11
N ALA A 231 12.51 -17.52 -16.39
CA ALA A 231 12.39 -18.86 -16.96
C ALA A 231 13.49 -19.82 -16.44
N ALA A 232 14.71 -19.31 -16.19
CA ALA A 232 15.83 -20.09 -15.67
C ALA A 232 16.75 -19.26 -14.75
N PRO A 233 17.38 -19.87 -13.72
CA PRO A 233 18.43 -19.22 -12.93
C PRO A 233 19.78 -19.19 -13.69
N PRO A 234 20.66 -18.19 -13.43
CA PRO A 234 20.50 -17.09 -12.48
C PRO A 234 19.56 -15.99 -13.00
N CYS A 235 18.73 -15.47 -12.10
CA CYS A 235 17.76 -14.40 -12.37
C CYS A 235 18.30 -13.10 -11.74
N TYR A 236 18.57 -12.10 -12.57
CA TYR A 236 19.03 -10.78 -12.13
C TYR A 236 17.88 -9.78 -12.23
N VAL A 237 17.68 -9.02 -11.15
CA VAL A 237 16.64 -8.00 -11.05
C VAL A 237 17.33 -6.69 -10.72
N ASP A 238 17.13 -5.68 -11.57
CA ASP A 238 17.64 -4.34 -11.27
C ASP A 238 16.57 -3.56 -10.52
N VAL A 239 16.93 -3.04 -9.35
CA VAL A 239 16.03 -2.27 -8.51
C VAL A 239 16.58 -0.85 -8.39
N VAL A 240 15.79 0.12 -8.85
CA VAL A 240 16.04 1.55 -8.65
C VAL A 240 15.10 2.02 -7.55
N LEU A 241 15.63 2.62 -6.49
CA LEU A 241 14.85 3.17 -5.39
C LEU A 241 15.01 4.70 -5.36
N GLN A 242 13.88 5.39 -5.33
CA GLN A 242 13.82 6.81 -5.04
C GLN A 242 14.17 7.05 -3.56
N ASN A 243 15.12 7.93 -3.30
CA ASN A 243 15.41 8.36 -1.92
C ASN A 243 14.22 9.16 -1.36
N SER A 244 13.82 8.83 -0.13
CA SER A 244 12.73 9.47 0.62
C SER A 244 13.17 10.80 1.23
N ALA A 245 14.48 11.00 1.41
CA ALA A 245 15.09 12.26 1.84
C ALA A 245 15.84 12.92 0.67
N THR A 246 15.92 14.24 0.67
CA THR A 246 16.92 14.97 -0.12
C THR A 246 18.29 14.54 0.37
N THR A 247 18.89 13.58 -0.31
CA THR A 247 20.25 13.14 0.00
C THR A 247 21.17 14.27 -0.40
N ASP A 248 21.81 14.90 0.58
CA ASP A 248 22.89 15.83 0.28
C ASP A 248 24.10 15.00 -0.18
N PHE A 249 24.21 14.82 -1.49
CA PHE A 249 25.32 14.08 -2.11
C PHE A 249 26.68 14.71 -1.79
N ALA A 250 26.74 15.97 -1.33
CA ALA A 250 27.99 16.59 -0.86
C ALA A 250 28.54 15.92 0.40
N HIS A 251 27.70 15.24 1.20
CA HIS A 251 28.13 14.52 2.40
C HIS A 251 28.60 13.08 2.11
N LEU A 252 28.16 12.47 1.00
CA LEU A 252 28.55 11.12 0.63
C LEU A 252 29.94 11.06 -0.04
N ASN A 253 30.37 12.15 -0.68
CA ASN A 253 31.67 12.22 -1.36
C ASN A 253 32.84 12.60 -0.44
N GLN A 254 32.62 12.98 0.83
CA GLN A 254 33.71 13.41 1.73
C GLN A 254 34.67 12.28 2.15
N ASN A 255 34.30 11.02 1.91
CA ASN A 255 35.15 9.85 2.21
C ASN A 255 35.83 9.25 0.97
N ALA A 256 35.67 9.85 -0.22
CA ALA A 256 36.27 9.34 -1.46
C ALA A 256 37.71 9.83 -1.71
N ASP A 257 38.19 10.81 -0.93
CA ASP A 257 39.50 11.46 -1.13
C ASP A 257 40.63 10.93 -0.20
N VAL A 258 40.50 9.73 0.37
CA VAL A 258 41.61 9.11 1.15
C VAL A 258 41.98 7.74 0.57
N VAL A 259 42.51 7.75 -0.65
CA VAL A 259 43.45 6.73 -1.11
C VAL A 259 44.50 7.45 -1.96
N GLU A 260 45.58 7.87 -1.30
CA GLU A 260 46.86 8.18 -1.93
C GLU A 260 47.83 7.03 -1.64
#